data_AF-A0A165E1M4-F1
#
_entry.id   AF-A0A165E1M4-F1
#
_cell.length_a   1.000
_cell.length_b   1.000
_cell.length_c   1.000
_cell.angle_alpha   90.00
_cell.angle_beta   90.00
_cell.angle_gamma   90.00
#
_symmetry.space_group_name_H-M   'P 1'
#
loop_
_entity.id
_entity.type
_entity.pdbx_description
1 polymer ?
#
loop_
_entity_poly.entity_id
_entity_poly.type
_entity_poly.pdbx_seq_one_letter_code
_entity_poly.pdbx_strand_id
1 'polypeptide(L)'
;MTMQAPQNILATISLDGLILDRDGNPVSASFRRQELIPDMVHIAPITSLITVTEYPLPMYRPNFEPIDPPPSILPPAGDLHLSLKLWDFIGDGRSGIVFEAEQVAPDGDASKFVFPPLVVKVVRPGRCMSLAREAWFYDHLECLQGVVLPRCYGWFELESPLD
;
A
#
# COMPACT_ATOMS: atom_id res chain seq x y z
N MET A 1 -22.88 -3.38 16.45
CA MET A 1 -21.91 -4.48 16.26
C MET A 1 -20.77 -3.92 15.43
N THR A 2 -19.55 -3.99 15.92
CA THR A 2 -18.35 -3.64 15.14
C THR A 2 -18.01 -4.79 14.19
N MET A 3 -17.66 -4.46 12.94
CA MET A 3 -17.26 -5.44 11.93
C MET A 3 -15.76 -5.32 11.66
N GLN A 4 -15.11 -6.41 11.28
CA GLN A 4 -13.73 -6.32 10.78
C GLN A 4 -13.71 -5.55 9.47
N ALA A 5 -12.80 -4.58 9.34
CA ALA A 5 -12.64 -3.80 8.11
C ALA A 5 -12.23 -4.71 6.93
N PRO A 6 -12.98 -4.72 5.81
CA PRO A 6 -12.51 -5.30 4.55
C PRO A 6 -11.26 -4.57 4.04
N GLN A 7 -10.37 -5.27 3.33
CA GLN A 7 -9.12 -4.65 2.82
C GLN A 7 -9.36 -3.47 1.87
N ASN A 8 -10.44 -3.50 1.10
CA ASN A 8 -10.76 -2.49 0.10
C ASN A 8 -11.79 -1.45 0.56
N ILE A 9 -12.03 -1.33 1.88
CA ILE A 9 -13.02 -0.40 2.43
C ILE A 9 -12.56 1.06 2.37
N LEU A 10 -11.25 1.31 2.42
CA LEU A 10 -10.68 2.65 2.51
C LEU A 10 -10.59 3.28 1.11
N ALA A 11 -11.16 4.48 0.96
CA ALA A 11 -10.96 5.32 -0.21
C ALA A 11 -9.89 6.40 0.03
N THR A 12 -9.81 6.90 1.26
CA THR A 12 -8.88 7.97 1.64
C THR A 12 -8.34 7.78 3.05
N ILE A 13 -7.16 8.32 3.31
CA ILE A 13 -6.57 8.39 4.64
C ILE A 13 -6.05 9.81 4.90
N SER A 14 -6.07 10.22 6.16
CA SER A 14 -5.31 11.40 6.62
C SER A 14 -4.13 10.91 7.45
N LEU A 15 -2.93 11.44 7.21
CA LEU A 15 -1.72 11.10 7.97
C LEU A 15 -1.14 12.34 8.66
N ASP A 16 -1.13 12.32 9.98
CA ASP A 16 -0.37 13.23 10.82
C ASP A 16 1.06 12.70 11.09
N GLY A 17 2.04 13.60 11.12
CA GLY A 17 3.45 13.26 11.38
C GLY A 17 4.32 12.97 10.16
N LEU A 18 3.76 12.89 8.95
CA LEU A 18 4.53 12.61 7.73
C LEU A 18 5.12 13.85 7.07
N ILE A 19 4.34 14.94 7.01
CA ILE A 19 4.72 16.20 6.36
C ILE A 19 4.98 17.23 7.44
N LEU A 20 6.01 18.05 7.24
CA LEU A 20 6.30 19.20 8.09
C LEU A 20 5.99 20.50 7.35
N ASP A 21 5.45 21.49 8.04
CA ASP A 21 5.34 22.86 7.52
C ASP A 21 6.71 23.55 7.42
N ARG A 22 6.70 24.81 6.99
CA ARG A 22 7.92 25.62 6.86
C ARG A 22 8.62 25.90 8.20
N ASP A 23 7.86 25.82 9.29
CA ASP A 23 8.34 26.05 10.65
C ASP A 23 8.79 24.73 11.33
N GLY A 24 8.66 23.60 10.62
CA GLY A 24 9.03 22.27 11.11
C GLY A 24 7.95 21.58 11.93
N ASN A 25 6.72 22.12 12.00
CA ASN A 25 5.62 21.47 12.70
C ASN A 25 4.98 20.37 11.84
N PRO A 26 4.59 19.23 12.42
CA PRO A 26 3.80 18.23 11.73
C PRO A 26 2.49 18.80 11.17
N VAL A 27 2.19 18.45 9.92
CA VAL A 27 0.94 18.79 9.24
C VAL A 27 0.26 17.49 8.79
N SER A 28 -1.04 17.40 9.09
CA SER A 28 -1.88 16.33 8.56
C SER A 28 -2.11 16.52 7.06
N ALA A 29 -1.91 15.46 6.29
CA ALA A 29 -2.13 15.46 4.85
C ALA A 29 -3.08 14.34 4.42
N SER A 30 -3.89 14.62 3.40
CA SER A 30 -4.87 13.68 2.85
C SER A 30 -4.26 12.88 1.70
N PHE A 31 -4.54 11.59 1.67
CA PHE A 31 -4.08 10.66 0.65
C PHE A 31 -5.25 9.87 0.10
N ARG A 32 -5.25 9.63 -1.20
CA ARG A 32 -6.31 8.91 -1.90
C ARG A 32 -5.80 7.56 -2.38
N ARG A 33 -6.62 6.53 -2.19
CA ARG A 33 -6.36 5.19 -2.72
C ARG A 33 -6.29 5.26 -4.24
N GLN A 34 -5.23 4.70 -4.81
CA GLN A 34 -5.06 4.63 -6.25
C GLN A 34 -5.37 3.21 -6.74
N GLU A 35 -6.01 3.14 -7.89
CA GLU A 35 -6.14 1.89 -8.64
C GLU A 35 -4.79 1.54 -9.27
N LEU A 36 -4.36 0.29 -9.07
CA LEU A 36 -3.10 -0.18 -9.59
C LEU A 36 -3.25 -0.60 -11.05
N ILE A 37 -2.21 -0.33 -11.83
CA ILE A 37 -2.19 -0.74 -13.23
C ILE A 37 -2.22 -2.28 -13.29
N PRO A 38 -3.04 -2.88 -14.17
CA PRO A 38 -3.00 -4.32 -14.40
C PRO A 38 -1.60 -4.81 -14.80
N ASP A 39 -1.25 -6.04 -14.45
CA ASP A 39 -0.02 -6.71 -14.87
C ASP A 39 1.30 -5.97 -14.52
N MET A 40 1.47 -5.61 -13.23
CA MET A 40 2.75 -5.08 -12.73
C MET A 40 3.86 -6.15 -12.63
N VAL A 41 3.62 -7.37 -13.13
CA VAL A 41 4.61 -8.45 -13.28
C VAL A 41 5.57 -8.14 -14.42
N HIS A 42 5.15 -7.36 -15.43
CA HIS A 42 5.99 -7.09 -16.59
C HIS A 42 7.29 -6.37 -16.20
N ILE A 43 8.38 -7.13 -16.28
CA ILE A 43 9.78 -6.72 -16.06
C ILE A 43 10.30 -5.92 -17.26
N ALA A 44 9.54 -5.73 -18.33
CA ALA A 44 9.94 -4.89 -19.46
C ALA A 44 9.75 -3.39 -19.09
N PRO A 45 10.79 -2.53 -19.11
CA PRO A 45 12.09 -2.67 -19.77
C PRO A 45 13.30 -2.88 -18.82
N ILE A 46 13.09 -3.37 -17.59
CA ILE A 46 14.20 -3.76 -16.71
C ILE A 46 15.06 -4.84 -17.37
N THR A 47 14.50 -5.73 -18.20
CA THR A 47 15.28 -6.68 -19.01
C THR A 47 16.30 -6.01 -19.93
N SER A 48 16.04 -4.78 -20.40
CA SER A 48 17.02 -3.99 -21.17
C SER A 48 17.99 -3.19 -20.30
N LEU A 49 17.73 -3.06 -18.99
CA LEU A 49 18.59 -2.37 -18.02
C LEU A 49 19.48 -3.33 -17.21
N ILE A 50 19.19 -4.64 -17.21
CA ILE A 50 20.09 -5.68 -16.69
C ILE A 50 21.21 -5.90 -17.72
N THR A 51 22.10 -4.92 -17.85
CA THR A 51 23.44 -5.18 -18.34
C THR A 51 24.19 -5.94 -17.24
N VAL A 52 24.16 -7.26 -17.35
CA VAL A 52 25.15 -8.23 -16.84
C VAL A 52 25.90 -7.78 -15.58
N THR A 53 25.40 -8.17 -14.40
CA THR A 53 26.24 -8.33 -13.21
C THR A 53 26.14 -9.78 -12.72
N GLU A 54 27.06 -10.59 -13.24
CA GLU A 54 27.69 -11.80 -12.65
C GLU A 54 26.89 -12.90 -11.93
N TYR A 55 25.55 -12.92 -11.96
CA TYR A 55 24.76 -14.06 -11.49
C TYR A 55 23.84 -14.61 -12.57
N PRO A 56 24.29 -15.61 -13.36
CA PRO A 56 23.43 -16.30 -14.30
C PRO A 56 22.74 -17.43 -13.53
N LEU A 57 21.76 -17.10 -12.70
CA LEU A 57 20.68 -18.07 -12.51
C LEU A 57 19.70 -17.79 -13.65
N PRO A 58 19.50 -18.74 -14.58
CA PRO A 58 18.42 -18.60 -15.56
C PRO A 58 17.13 -18.52 -14.75
N MET A 59 16.57 -17.31 -14.64
CA MET A 59 15.22 -17.14 -14.12
C MET A 59 14.29 -17.85 -15.10
N TYR A 60 14.03 -19.12 -14.83
CA TYR A 60 13.09 -19.93 -15.57
C TYR A 60 11.70 -19.41 -15.23
N ARG A 61 11.17 -18.52 -16.07
CA ARG A 61 9.72 -18.34 -16.16
C ARG A 61 9.24 -19.51 -17.00
N PRO A 62 8.52 -20.49 -16.42
CA PRO A 62 7.92 -21.52 -17.24
C PRO A 62 7.03 -20.84 -18.28
N ASN A 63 6.98 -21.37 -19.51
CA ASN A 63 6.12 -20.86 -20.59
C ASN A 63 4.63 -21.15 -20.34
N PHE A 64 4.14 -20.95 -19.12
CA PHE A 64 2.72 -20.96 -18.85
C PHE A 64 2.13 -19.62 -19.26
N GLU A 65 0.96 -19.68 -19.90
CA GLU A 65 0.09 -18.51 -20.00
C GLU A 65 -0.14 -17.97 -18.58
N PRO A 66 -0.21 -16.63 -18.39
CA PRO A 66 -0.54 -16.07 -17.09
C PRO A 66 -1.80 -16.74 -16.56
N ILE A 67 -1.70 -17.42 -15.41
CA ILE A 67 -2.88 -17.94 -14.73
C ILE A 67 -3.58 -16.71 -14.17
N ASP A 68 -4.79 -16.45 -14.64
CA ASP A 68 -5.62 -15.40 -14.06
C ASP A 68 -5.79 -15.69 -12.57
N PRO A 69 -5.58 -14.69 -11.70
CA PRO A 69 -5.83 -14.86 -10.28
C PRO A 69 -7.30 -15.26 -10.07
N PRO A 70 -7.61 -16.07 -9.05
CA PRO A 70 -8.99 -16.32 -8.68
C PRO A 70 -9.72 -14.99 -8.44
N PRO A 71 -11.01 -14.89 -8.78
CA PRO A 71 -11.76 -13.67 -8.57
C PRO A 71 -11.72 -13.27 -7.09
N SER A 72 -11.56 -11.97 -6.84
CA SER A 72 -11.62 -11.40 -5.50
C SER A 72 -12.94 -11.79 -4.81
N ILE A 73 -12.85 -12.11 -3.52
CA ILE A 73 -14.02 -12.36 -2.67
C ILE A 73 -14.36 -11.16 -1.78
N LEU A 74 -13.64 -10.04 -1.95
CA LEU A 74 -13.92 -8.80 -1.24
C LEU A 74 -15.26 -8.21 -1.67
N PRO A 75 -15.95 -7.47 -0.78
CA PRO A 75 -17.09 -6.67 -1.17
C PRO A 75 -16.68 -5.61 -2.21
N PRO A 76 -17.62 -4.89 -2.84
CA PRO A 76 -17.27 -3.70 -3.61
C PRO A 76 -16.42 -2.71 -2.80
N ALA A 77 -15.53 -1.99 -3.48
CA ALA A 77 -14.68 -0.99 -2.83
C ALA A 77 -15.53 0.02 -2.04
N GLY A 78 -15.10 0.31 -0.82
CA GLY A 78 -15.76 1.26 0.06
C GLY A 78 -15.29 2.70 -0.17
N ASP A 79 -15.95 3.63 0.52
CA ASP A 79 -15.68 5.06 0.50
C ASP A 79 -15.16 5.59 1.85
N LEU A 80 -14.69 4.69 2.74
CA LEU A 80 -14.33 5.04 4.10
C LEU A 80 -13.07 5.92 4.15
N HIS A 81 -13.12 6.94 5.00
CA HIS A 81 -11.96 7.75 5.38
C HIS A 81 -11.38 7.28 6.72
N LEU A 82 -10.05 7.20 6.81
CA LEU A 82 -9.35 6.83 8.04
C LEU A 82 -8.30 7.87 8.43
N SER A 83 -8.46 8.47 9.60
CA SER A 83 -7.47 9.38 10.19
C SER A 83 -6.44 8.61 11.00
N LEU A 84 -5.17 8.81 10.66
CA LEU A 84 -4.03 8.09 11.22
C LEU A 84 -2.98 9.08 11.73
N LYS A 85 -2.30 8.71 12.81
CA LYS A 85 -1.11 9.39 13.30
C LYS A 85 0.08 8.44 13.20
N LEU A 86 1.16 8.91 12.58
CA LEU A 86 2.42 8.17 12.53
C LEU A 86 3.11 8.22 13.91
N TRP A 87 3.59 7.06 14.34
CA TRP A 87 4.30 6.87 15.59
C TRP A 87 5.71 6.34 15.33
N ASP A 88 6.10 5.27 16.00
CA ASP A 88 7.47 4.82 16.07
C ASP A 88 7.94 4.28 14.73
N PHE A 89 9.20 4.59 14.42
CA PHE A 89 9.92 3.95 13.34
C PHE A 89 10.07 2.45 13.65
N ILE A 90 9.63 1.61 12.71
CA ILE A 90 9.76 0.15 12.81
C ILE A 90 11.00 -0.33 12.06
N GLY A 91 11.25 0.21 10.87
CA GLY A 91 12.37 -0.20 10.02
C GLY A 91 12.38 0.50 8.67
N ASP A 92 13.50 0.41 7.96
CA ASP A 92 13.60 0.87 6.58
C ASP A 92 14.31 -0.11 5.66
N GLY A 93 14.16 0.15 4.37
CA GLY A 93 14.85 -0.59 3.33
C GLY A 93 14.97 0.23 2.06
N ARG A 94 15.32 -0.48 0.97
CA ARG A 94 15.60 0.14 -0.33
C ARG A 94 14.40 0.88 -0.92
N SER A 95 13.18 0.40 -0.69
CA SER A 95 11.95 0.93 -1.28
C SER A 95 11.23 1.94 -0.40
N GLY A 96 11.41 1.91 0.93
CA GLY A 96 10.60 2.71 1.84
C GLY A 96 11.02 2.60 3.29
N ILE A 97 10.30 3.34 4.13
CA ILE A 97 10.41 3.39 5.59
C ILE A 97 9.06 2.96 6.16
N VAL A 98 9.06 2.17 7.23
CA VAL A 98 7.86 1.64 7.88
C VAL A 98 7.72 2.27 9.25
N PHE A 99 6.53 2.79 9.52
CA PHE A 99 6.13 3.38 10.80
C PHE A 99 4.94 2.64 11.38
N GLU A 100 4.84 2.61 12.69
CA GLU A 100 3.58 2.33 13.37
C GLU A 100 2.57 3.44 13.08
N ALA A 101 1.29 3.07 12.96
CA ALA A 101 0.20 4.02 12.74
C ALA A 101 -0.95 3.76 13.72
N GLU A 102 -1.35 4.80 14.44
CA GLU A 102 -2.49 4.76 15.34
C GLU A 102 -3.69 5.42 14.70
N GLN A 103 -4.86 4.82 14.85
CA GLN A 103 -6.12 5.44 14.46
C GLN A 103 -6.43 6.61 15.40
N VAL A 104 -6.50 7.82 14.84
CA VAL A 104 -7.04 8.97 15.56
C VAL A 104 -8.53 8.72 15.77
N ALA A 105 -9.02 8.94 16.99
CA ALA A 105 -10.36 8.58 17.49
C ALA A 105 -11.40 8.38 16.35
N PRO A 106 -11.91 7.15 16.15
CA PRO A 106 -12.80 6.86 15.02
C PRO A 106 -14.06 7.72 15.10
N ASP A 107 -14.26 8.56 14.09
CA ASP A 107 -15.49 9.33 13.92
C ASP A 107 -16.37 8.76 12.81
N GLY A 108 -17.67 8.99 12.90
CA GLY A 108 -18.66 8.60 11.88
C GLY A 108 -18.62 7.11 11.54
N ASP A 109 -18.57 6.80 10.24
CA ASP A 109 -18.64 5.43 9.72
C ASP A 109 -17.42 4.58 10.08
N ALA A 110 -16.26 5.19 10.39
CA ALA A 110 -15.06 4.47 10.79
C ALA A 110 -15.26 3.73 12.13
N SER A 111 -16.13 4.24 13.01
CA SER A 111 -16.46 3.62 14.29
C SER A 111 -17.18 2.27 14.16
N LYS A 112 -17.77 2.00 12.99
CA LYS A 112 -18.44 0.72 12.69
C LYS A 112 -17.44 -0.40 12.39
N PHE A 113 -16.20 -0.04 12.06
CA PHE A 113 -15.15 -0.96 11.67
C PHE A 113 -14.05 -1.04 12.72
N VAL A 114 -13.48 -2.23 12.88
CA VAL A 114 -12.30 -2.46 13.71
C VAL A 114 -11.14 -2.82 12.80
N PHE A 115 -10.08 -2.03 12.91
CA PHE A 115 -8.80 -2.28 12.27
C PHE A 115 -7.87 -2.99 13.28
N PRO A 116 -7.06 -3.97 12.82
CA PRO A 116 -5.92 -4.44 13.60
C PRO A 116 -4.88 -3.32 13.74
N PRO A 117 -3.85 -3.47 14.60
CA PRO A 117 -2.71 -2.55 14.61
C PRO A 117 -2.18 -2.28 13.20
N LEU A 118 -2.03 -1.00 12.86
CA LEU A 118 -1.71 -0.57 11.50
C LEU A 118 -0.25 -0.14 11.41
N VAL A 119 0.28 -0.27 10.20
CA VAL A 119 1.60 0.27 9.83
C VAL A 119 1.45 1.05 8.54
N VAL A 120 2.27 2.08 8.38
CA VAL A 120 2.35 2.87 7.15
C VAL A 120 3.75 2.72 6.59
N LYS A 121 3.84 2.25 5.35
CA LYS A 121 5.08 2.18 4.59
C LYS A 121 5.16 3.36 3.63
N VAL A 122 6.06 4.29 3.93
CA VAL A 122 6.32 5.49 3.13
C VAL A 122 7.37 5.17 2.07
N VAL A 123 7.06 5.44 0.81
CA VAL A 123 7.98 5.19 -0.31
C VAL A 123 9.12 6.20 -0.34
N ARG A 124 10.33 5.75 -0.69
CA ARG A 124 11.46 6.65 -0.98
C ARG A 124 11.29 7.31 -2.36
N PRO A 125 11.78 8.55 -2.56
CA PRO A 125 11.81 9.18 -3.88
C PRO A 125 12.45 8.27 -4.93
N GLY A 126 11.82 8.19 -6.11
CA GLY A 126 12.28 7.31 -7.21
C GLY A 126 11.97 5.82 -7.04
N ARG A 127 11.23 5.42 -5.99
CA ARG A 127 10.82 4.03 -5.75
C ARG A 127 9.31 3.79 -5.78
N CYS A 128 8.51 4.79 -6.19
CA CYS A 128 7.03 4.68 -6.28
C CYS A 128 6.58 3.43 -7.03
N MET A 129 7.15 3.15 -8.20
CA MET A 129 6.82 1.94 -8.97
C MET A 129 7.17 0.63 -8.25
N SER A 130 8.18 0.63 -7.37
CA SER A 130 8.50 -0.55 -6.56
C SER A 130 7.44 -0.79 -5.49
N LEU A 131 6.94 0.28 -4.83
CA LEU A 131 5.91 0.15 -3.80
C LEU A 131 4.51 -0.10 -4.41
N ALA A 132 4.20 0.52 -5.55
CA ALA A 132 2.99 0.22 -6.32
C ALA A 132 2.97 -1.26 -6.78
N ARG A 133 4.11 -1.80 -7.25
CA ARG A 133 4.22 -3.24 -7.58
C ARG A 133 4.01 -4.12 -6.35
N GLU A 134 4.54 -3.73 -5.20
CA GLU A 134 4.32 -4.46 -3.94
C GLU A 134 2.84 -4.45 -3.54
N ALA A 135 2.16 -3.31 -3.64
CA ALA A 135 0.71 -3.21 -3.45
C ALA A 135 -0.07 -4.10 -4.43
N TRP A 136 0.37 -4.18 -5.68
CA TRP A 136 -0.26 -5.01 -6.71
C TRP A 136 -0.16 -6.49 -6.37
N PHE A 137 0.97 -6.93 -5.80
CA PHE A 137 1.12 -8.29 -5.29
C PHE A 137 0.19 -8.57 -4.13
N TYR A 138 -0.08 -7.60 -3.25
CA TYR A 138 -1.06 -7.79 -2.19
C TYR A 138 -2.45 -8.05 -2.77
N ASP A 139 -2.90 -7.28 -3.76
CA ASP A 139 -4.20 -7.49 -4.42
C ASP A 139 -4.27 -8.87 -5.10
N HIS A 140 -3.19 -9.30 -5.76
CA HIS A 140 -3.13 -10.62 -6.43
C HIS A 140 -3.05 -11.80 -5.45
N LEU A 141 -2.54 -11.57 -4.25
CA LEU A 141 -2.39 -12.57 -3.19
C LEU A 141 -3.40 -12.36 -2.06
N GLU A 142 -4.58 -11.82 -2.40
CA GLU A 142 -5.68 -11.54 -1.47
C GLU A 142 -5.96 -12.71 -0.52
N CYS A 143 -6.06 -13.93 -1.05
CA CYS A 143 -6.39 -15.12 -0.29
C CYS A 143 -5.32 -15.53 0.75
N LEU A 144 -4.11 -14.98 0.66
CA LEU A 144 -3.01 -15.25 1.58
C LEU A 144 -2.87 -14.17 2.67
N GLN A 145 -3.54 -13.03 2.50
CA GLN A 145 -3.49 -11.92 3.46
C GLN A 145 -4.18 -12.27 4.78
N GLY A 146 -3.55 -11.88 5.89
CA GLY A 146 -3.99 -12.23 7.24
C GLY A 146 -3.64 -13.64 7.69
N VAL A 147 -2.95 -14.44 6.85
CA VAL A 147 -2.44 -15.77 7.20
C VAL A 147 -0.92 -15.82 7.09
N VAL A 148 -0.40 -15.64 5.87
CA VAL A 148 1.06 -15.65 5.59
C VAL A 148 1.57 -14.32 5.06
N LEU A 149 0.68 -13.45 4.58
CA LEU A 149 0.97 -12.07 4.20
C LEU A 149 0.27 -11.09 5.15
N PRO A 150 0.83 -9.89 5.38
CA PRO A 150 0.11 -8.80 6.02
C PRO A 150 -1.18 -8.43 5.26
N ARG A 151 -2.16 -7.89 5.97
CA ARG A 151 -3.32 -7.25 5.34
C ARG A 151 -2.92 -5.89 4.78
N CYS A 152 -3.06 -5.69 3.48
CA CYS A 152 -2.85 -4.42 2.82
C CYS A 152 -4.20 -3.74 2.61
N TYR A 153 -4.36 -2.53 3.12
CA TYR A 153 -5.58 -1.74 2.97
C TYR A 153 -5.56 -0.79 1.76
N GLY A 154 -4.49 -0.83 0.97
CA GLY A 154 -4.37 -0.10 -0.28
C GLY A 154 -3.02 0.60 -0.48
N TRP A 155 -2.86 1.11 -1.70
CA TRP A 155 -1.82 2.04 -2.12
C TRP A 155 -2.41 3.44 -2.16
N PHE A 156 -1.80 4.38 -1.45
CA PHE A 156 -2.31 5.74 -1.28
C PHE A 156 -1.29 6.76 -1.76
N GLU A 157 -1.75 7.72 -2.55
CA GLU A 157 -0.93 8.84 -3.01
C GLU A 157 -1.45 10.14 -2.41
N LEU A 158 -0.54 11.07 -2.14
CA LEU A 158 -0.86 12.39 -1.60
C LEU A 158 -1.84 13.06 -2.54
N GLU A 159 -2.96 13.55 -2.00
CA GLU A 159 -3.84 14.42 -2.78
C GLU A 159 -3.04 15.71 -3.07
N SER A 160 -2.65 15.87 -4.34
CA SER A 160 -2.09 17.11 -4.85
C SER A 160 -3.00 18.26 -4.44
N PRO A 161 -2.50 19.30 -3.74
CA PRO A 161 -3.22 20.57 -3.69
C PRO A 161 -3.06 21.20 -5.07
N LEU A 162 -3.96 20.86 -6.01
CA LEU A 162 -4.27 21.45 -7.33
C LEU A 162 -5.18 20.41 -8.02
N ASP A 163 -6.43 20.70 -8.40
CA ASP A 163 -7.02 21.97 -8.85
C ASP A 163 -7.95 22.70 -7.87
#